data_AF-A0A7W8A5E7-F1
#
_entry.id   AF-A0A7W8A5E7-F1
#
_cell.length_a   1.000
_cell.length_b   1.000
_cell.length_c   1.000
_cell.angle_alpha   90.00
_cell.angle_beta   90.00
_cell.angle_gamma   90.00
#
_symmetry.space_group_name_H-M   'P 1'
#
loop_
_entity.id
_entity.type
_entity.pdbx_description
1 polymer ?
#
loop_
_entity_poly.entity_id
_entity_poly.type
_entity_poly.pdbx_seq_one_letter_code
_entity_poly.pdbx_strand_id
1 'polypeptide(L)'
;MNLDQARAVAEEYFNGVRSADKAVSVGLHAFRDGYVAWVRELEPADPAQLPESVGGGCVVIDGTTGEVTIRPLLDPETVAEQWPGRTPR
;
A
#
# COMPACT_ATOMS: atom_id res chain seq x y z
N MET A 1 -13.98 7.84 5.80
CA MET A 1 -12.63 8.38 5.54
C MET A 1 -12.56 8.96 4.13
N ASN A 2 -11.88 10.09 3.92
CA ASN A 2 -11.66 10.67 2.59
C ASN A 2 -10.23 10.38 2.05
N LEU A 3 -9.94 10.79 0.82
CA LEU A 3 -8.67 10.49 0.15
C LEU A 3 -7.45 11.07 0.88
N ASP A 4 -7.55 12.31 1.39
CA ASP A 4 -6.45 12.95 2.12
C ASP A 4 -6.15 12.25 3.45
N GLN A 5 -7.20 11.83 4.17
CA GLN A 5 -7.05 11.04 5.39
C GLN A 5 -6.42 9.68 5.11
N ALA A 6 -6.88 8.98 4.08
CA ALA A 6 -6.33 7.69 3.69
C ALA A 6 -4.84 7.80 3.29
N ARG A 7 -4.49 8.87 2.57
CA ARG A 7 -3.09 9.17 2.24
C ARG A 7 -2.26 9.45 3.48
N ALA A 8 -2.77 10.24 4.43
CA ALA A 8 -2.05 10.49 5.68
C ALA A 8 -1.78 9.19 6.46
N VAL A 9 -2.75 8.27 6.53
CA VAL A 9 -2.58 6.95 7.15
C VAL A 9 -1.53 6.12 6.41
N ALA A 10 -1.57 6.10 5.08
CA ALA A 10 -0.62 5.36 4.27
C ALA A 10 0.83 5.90 4.41
N GLU A 11 0.99 7.22 4.38
CA GLU A 11 2.27 7.89 4.56
C GLU A 11 2.84 7.63 5.97
N GLU A 12 2.01 7.72 7.01
CA GLU A 12 2.43 7.38 8.37
C GLU A 12 2.88 5.91 8.46
N TYR A 13 2.12 4.98 7.86
CA TYR A 13 2.45 3.56 7.88
C TYR A 13 3.80 3.24 7.21
N PHE A 14 4.04 3.79 6.00
CA PHE A 14 5.25 3.48 5.24
C PHE A 14 6.45 4.36 5.61
N ASN A 15 6.23 5.61 6.02
CA ASN A 15 7.27 6.63 6.18
C ASN A 15 7.38 7.20 7.60
N GLY A 16 6.45 6.91 8.52
CA GLY A 16 6.44 7.53 9.86
C GLY A 16 7.71 7.29 10.71
N VAL A 17 8.42 6.19 10.45
CA VAL A 17 9.71 5.88 11.11
C VAL A 17 10.93 6.08 10.20
N ARG A 18 10.75 6.51 8.96
CA ARG A 18 11.83 6.73 7.99
C ARG A 18 12.32 8.17 8.07
N SER A 19 13.63 8.34 7.96
CA SER A 19 14.23 9.65 7.74
C SER A 19 13.70 10.25 6.43
N ALA A 20 13.61 11.58 6.35
CA ALA A 20 13.07 12.26 5.18
C ALA A 20 13.83 11.92 3.87
N ASP A 21 15.13 11.65 3.94
CA ASP A 21 15.96 11.24 2.80
C ASP A 21 15.73 9.78 2.34
N LYS A 22 15.03 8.99 3.15
CA LYS A 22 14.66 7.59 2.88
C LYS A 22 13.16 7.39 2.71
N ALA A 23 12.38 8.47 2.72
CA ALA A 23 10.95 8.39 2.48
C ALA A 23 10.69 7.81 1.09
N VAL A 24 9.75 6.87 1.01
CA VAL A 24 9.36 6.26 -0.27
C VAL A 24 8.09 6.90 -0.80
N SER A 25 7.91 6.84 -2.11
CA SER A 25 6.64 7.23 -2.73
C SER A 25 5.57 6.19 -2.41
N VAL A 26 4.39 6.63 -1.95
CA VAL A 26 3.26 5.76 -1.65
C VAL A 26 2.20 5.89 -2.74
N GLY A 27 1.80 4.76 -3.31
CA GLY A 27 0.65 4.64 -4.21
C GLY A 27 -0.63 4.41 -3.41
N LEU A 28 -1.75 4.91 -3.93
CA LEU A 28 -3.06 4.74 -3.30
C LEU A 28 -4.12 4.46 -4.37
N HIS A 29 -4.93 3.43 -4.15
CA HIS A 29 -6.05 3.06 -5.00
C HIS A 29 -7.32 3.04 -4.15
N ALA A 30 -8.30 3.86 -4.50
CA ALA A 30 -9.57 3.92 -3.80
C ALA A 30 -10.54 2.87 -4.37
N PHE A 31 -11.27 2.18 -3.49
CA PHE A 31 -12.35 1.28 -3.85
C PHE A 31 -13.55 1.47 -2.92
N ARG A 32 -14.62 0.70 -3.12
CA ARG A 32 -15.90 0.88 -2.42
C ARG A 32 -15.76 0.91 -0.89
N ASP A 33 -14.98 0.00 -0.32
CA ASP A 33 -14.92 -0.22 1.13
C ASP A 33 -13.64 0.33 1.78
N GLY A 34 -12.76 0.99 1.00
CA GLY A 34 -11.51 1.51 1.54
C GLY A 34 -10.48 1.90 0.48
N TYR A 35 -9.21 1.74 0.84
CA TYR A 35 -8.08 2.10 0.00
C TYR A 35 -6.99 1.03 0.06
N VAL A 36 -6.40 0.70 -1.07
CA VAL A 36 -5.18 -0.12 -1.14
C VAL A 36 -3.99 0.82 -1.25
N ALA A 37 -2.99 0.67 -0.39
CA ALA A 37 -1.77 1.46 -0.37
C ALA A 37 -0.53 0.57 -0.52
N TRP A 38 0.45 1.03 -1.29
CA TRP A 38 1.69 0.28 -1.53
C TRP A 38 2.87 1.23 -1.74
N VAL A 39 4.08 0.71 -1.54
CA VAL A 39 5.30 1.44 -1.91
C VAL A 39 5.46 1.41 -3.43
N ARG A 40 5.58 2.59 -4.04
CA ARG A 40 5.98 2.72 -5.45
C ARG A 40 7.50 2.69 -5.50
N GLU A 41 8.06 1.52 -5.81
CA GLU A 41 9.46 1.46 -6.24
C GLU A 41 9.61 2.23 -7.55
N LEU A 42 10.64 3.07 -7.63
CA LEU A 42 11.03 3.67 -8.90
C LEU A 42 11.55 2.55 -9.78
N GLU A 43 11.03 2.44 -11.00
CA GLU A 43 11.62 1.52 -11.97
C GLU A 43 13.12 1.88 -12.12
N PRO A 44 14.03 0.91 -11.95
CA PRO A 44 15.44 1.17 -12.11
C PRO A 44 15.69 1.64 -13.54
N ALA A 45 16.52 2.68 -13.68
CA ALA A 45 16.88 3.22 -15.00
C ALA A 45 17.58 2.17 -15.89
N ASP A 46 18.22 1.17 -15.27
CA ASP A 46 18.80 0.00 -15.91
C ASP A 46 17.99 -1.26 -15.57
N PRO A 47 17.31 -1.90 -16.54
CA PRO A 47 16.55 -3.12 -16.31
C PRO A 47 17.42 -4.34 -15.96
N ALA A 48 18.75 -4.26 -16.12
CA ALA A 48 19.69 -5.30 -15.66
C ALA A 48 20.02 -5.19 -14.16
N GLN A 49 19.64 -4.07 -13.51
CA GLN A 49 19.83 -3.89 -12.08
C GLN A 49 18.77 -4.69 -11.32
N LEU A 50 19.22 -5.48 -10.34
CA LEU A 50 18.32 -6.21 -9.47
C LEU A 50 17.54 -5.23 -8.57
N PRO A 51 16.25 -5.49 -8.30
CA PRO A 51 15.49 -4.69 -7.35
C PRO A 51 16.10 -4.82 -5.95
N GLU A 52 16.04 -3.75 -5.16
CA GLU A 52 16.54 -3.74 -3.78
C GLU A 52 15.76 -4.71 -2.88
N SER A 53 14.50 -4.99 -3.23
CA SER A 53 13.60 -5.88 -2.50
C SER A 53 12.85 -6.82 -3.44
N VAL A 54 12.66 -8.07 -3.02
CA VAL A 54 11.82 -9.06 -3.72
C VAL A 54 10.56 -9.32 -2.89
N GLY A 55 9.40 -9.23 -3.51
CA GLY A 55 8.12 -9.59 -2.88
C GLY A 55 7.61 -8.57 -1.87
N GLY A 56 7.36 -7.34 -2.32
CA GLY A 56 6.78 -6.28 -1.50
C GLY A 56 5.41 -6.65 -0.91
N GLY A 57 4.93 -5.81 0.01
CA GLY A 57 3.58 -5.88 0.56
C GLY A 57 2.77 -4.66 0.18
N CYS A 58 1.45 -4.80 0.20
CA CYS A 58 0.53 -3.67 0.24
C CYS A 58 -0.30 -3.73 1.52
N VAL A 59 -0.98 -2.64 1.83
CA VAL A 59 -1.95 -2.59 2.93
C VAL A 59 -3.30 -2.16 2.41
N VAL A 60 -4.36 -2.67 3.05
CA VAL A 60 -5.73 -2.18 2.86
C VAL A 60 -6.11 -1.35 4.07
N ILE A 61 -6.63 -0.16 3.83
CA ILE A 61 -7.12 0.78 4.84
C ILE A 61 -8.64 0.79 4.76
N ASP A 62 -9.32 0.36 5.81
CA ASP A 62 -10.79 0.35 5.89
C ASP A 62 -11.35 1.78 5.81
N GLY A 63 -12.29 2.02 4.90
CA GLY A 63 -12.84 3.36 4.66
C GLY A 63 -13.75 3.89 5.78
N THR A 64 -14.23 3.00 6.67
CA THR A 64 -15.10 3.32 7.80
C THR A 64 -14.30 3.52 9.08
N THR A 65 -13.39 2.59 9.40
CA THR A 65 -12.65 2.56 10.67
C THR A 65 -11.24 3.14 10.57
N GLY A 66 -10.63 3.15 9.38
CA GLY A 66 -9.22 3.49 9.21
C GLY A 66 -8.25 2.38 9.61
N GLU A 67 -8.75 1.17 9.91
CA GLU A 67 -7.92 0.02 10.26
C GLU A 67 -7.05 -0.43 9.08
N VAL A 68 -5.81 -0.83 9.36
CA VAL A 68 -4.81 -1.22 8.35
C VAL A 68 -4.60 -2.73 8.38
N THR A 69 -4.80 -3.40 7.23
CA THR A 69 -4.57 -4.84 7.05
C THR A 69 -3.48 -5.10 6.02
N ILE A 70 -2.49 -5.92 6.35
CA ILE A 70 -1.37 -6.27 5.46
C ILE A 70 -1.80 -7.34 4.45
N ARG A 71 -1.42 -7.17 3.17
CA ARG A 71 -1.67 -8.13 2.08
C ARG A 71 -0.41 -8.32 1.23
N PRO A 72 -0.27 -9.47 0.54
CA PRO A 72 0.75 -9.63 -0.48
C PRO A 72 0.63 -8.54 -1.55
N LEU A 73 1.75 -8.09 -2.11
CA LEU A 73 1.73 -7.15 -3.22
C LEU A 73 1.27 -7.87 -4.50
N LEU A 74 -0.04 -7.84 -4.71
CA LEU A 74 -0.68 -8.05 -6.01
C LEU A 74 -1.01 -6.68 -6.61
N ASP A 75 -1.56 -6.68 -7.83
CA ASP A 75 -2.17 -5.48 -8.39
C ASP A 75 -3.24 -4.92 -7.42
N PRO A 76 -3.28 -3.60 -7.18
CA PRO A 76 -4.18 -2.98 -6.21
C PRO A 76 -5.67 -3.23 -6.51
N GLU A 77 -6.06 -3.37 -7.78
CA GLU A 77 -7.44 -3.69 -8.16
C GLU A 77 -7.81 -5.11 -7.71
N THR A 78 -6.94 -6.09 -7.98
CA THR A 78 -7.06 -7.48 -7.52
C THR A 78 -7.15 -7.56 -5.99
N VAL A 79 -6.36 -6.75 -5.26
CA VAL A 79 -6.43 -6.70 -3.79
C VAL A 79 -7.78 -6.18 -3.32
N ALA A 80 -8.30 -5.14 -3.97
CA ALA A 80 -9.61 -4.56 -3.67
C ALA A 80 -10.75 -5.55 -3.96
N GLU A 81 -10.70 -6.27 -5.08
CA GLU A 81 -11.68 -7.31 -5.42
C GLU A 81 -11.71 -8.47 -4.41
N GLN A 82 -10.56 -8.77 -3.82
CA GLN A 82 -10.42 -9.80 -2.79
C GLN A 82 -10.63 -9.28 -1.36
N TRP A 83 -11.20 -8.09 -1.17
CA TRP A 83 -11.51 -7.54 0.15
C TRP A 83 -12.93 -7.93 0.61
N PRO A 84 -13.15 -8.25 1.90
CA PRO A 84 -12.19 -8.42 3.00
C PRO A 84 -11.35 -9.71 2.90
N GLY A 85 -11.68 -10.58 1.95
CA GLY A 85 -11.10 -11.90 1.76
C GLY A 85 -11.96 -12.99 2.38
N ARG A 86 -11.52 -14.25 2.29
CA ARG A 86 -12.09 -15.32 3.11
C ARG A 86 -11.52 -15.20 4.52
N THR A 87 -12.38 -15.07 5.52
CA THR A 87 -11.99 -15.34 6.91
C THR A 87 -11.53 -16.81 6.97
N PRO A 88 -10.28 -17.11 7.36
CA PRO A 88 -9.90 -18.48 7.64
C PRO A 88 -10.86 -19.01 8.72
N ARG A 89 -11.50 -20.16 8.45
CA ARG A 89 -12.30 -20.87 9.45
C ARG A 89 -11.41 -21.60 10.43
#